data_AF-A0A4Y2J703-F1
#
_entry.id   AF-A0A4Y2J703-F1
#
_cell.length_a   1.000
_cell.length_b   1.000
_cell.length_c   1.000
_cell.angle_alpha   90.00
_cell.angle_beta   90.00
_cell.angle_gamma   90.00
#
_symmetry.space_group_name_H-M   'P 1'
#
loop_
_entity.id
_entity.type
_entity.pdbx_description
1 polymer ?
#
loop_
_entity_poly.entity_id
_entity_poly.type
_entity_poly.pdbx_seq_one_letter_code
_entity_poly.pdbx_strand_id
1 'polypeptide(L)'
;MKRKTAEKIFSPHTVLEKTIADDILFMHAMSGCDTASALFNYVKLKFVQTLKNNNDLIKVIEIFKNPDMTPEAVVDVANRFLVALYGYPITT
;
A
#
# COMPACT_ATOMS: atom_id res chain seq x y z
N MET A 1 1.37 -16.75 34.24
CA MET A 1 1.01 -15.33 34.29
C MET A 1 0.55 -14.88 32.90
N LYS A 2 -0.76 -14.74 32.65
CA LYS A 2 -1.29 -14.24 31.37
C LYS A 2 -1.18 -12.71 31.38
N ARG A 3 -0.33 -12.12 30.53
CA ARG A 3 -0.32 -10.67 30.34
C ARG A 3 -1.62 -10.29 29.62
N LYS A 4 -2.51 -9.60 30.32
CA LYS A 4 -3.74 -9.04 29.73
C LYS A 4 -3.38 -7.65 29.22
N THR A 5 -3.21 -7.51 27.92
CA THR A 5 -2.97 -6.21 27.28
C THR A 5 -4.26 -5.39 27.37
N ALA A 6 -4.16 -4.10 27.67
CA ALA A 6 -5.31 -3.21 27.66
C ALA A 6 -5.86 -3.09 26.22
N GLU A 7 -7.18 -3.18 26.08
CA GLU A 7 -7.84 -2.99 24.80
C GLU A 7 -7.60 -1.55 24.32
N LYS A 8 -7.18 -1.41 23.07
CA LYS A 8 -6.91 -0.10 22.48
C LYS A 8 -7.42 -0.08 21.05
N ILE A 9 -8.32 0.86 20.77
CA ILE A 9 -8.88 1.10 19.45
C ILE A 9 -8.03 2.16 18.76
N PHE A 10 -7.64 1.90 17.51
CA PHE A 10 -6.88 2.84 16.70
C PHE A 10 -7.65 3.16 15.42
N SER A 11 -7.70 4.43 15.06
CA SER A 11 -8.21 4.87 13.76
C SER A 11 -7.02 5.12 12.82
N PRO A 12 -7.04 4.61 11.57
CA PRO A 12 -6.01 4.90 10.58
C PRO A 12 -5.78 6.41 10.42
N HIS A 13 -6.87 7.18 10.37
CA HIS A 13 -6.81 8.63 10.15
C HIS A 13 -6.29 9.42 11.35
N THR A 14 -6.13 8.81 12.53
CA THR A 14 -5.55 9.48 13.71
C THR A 14 -4.09 9.09 13.95
N VAL A 15 -3.65 7.95 13.40
CA VAL A 15 -2.32 7.38 13.65
C VAL A 15 -1.40 7.51 12.44
N LEU A 16 -1.98 7.56 11.23
CA LEU A 16 -1.25 7.59 9.97
C LEU A 16 -1.44 8.94 9.26
N GLU A 17 -0.48 9.25 8.40
CA GLU A 17 -0.62 10.35 7.44
C GLU A 17 -1.80 10.08 6.50
N LYS A 18 -2.50 11.15 6.10
CA LYS A 18 -3.78 11.07 5.35
C LYS A 18 -3.71 10.13 4.14
N THR A 19 -2.73 10.30 3.26
CA THR A 19 -2.59 9.46 2.05
C THR A 19 -2.44 7.98 2.40
N ILE A 20 -1.68 7.66 3.44
CA ILE A 20 -1.49 6.26 3.86
C ILE A 20 -2.74 5.69 4.52
N ALA A 21 -3.48 6.51 5.28
CA ALA A 21 -4.77 6.11 5.84
C ALA A 21 -5.81 5.84 4.73
N ASP A 22 -5.87 6.71 3.73
CA ASP A 22 -6.82 6.63 2.61
C ASP A 22 -6.50 5.46 1.66
N ASP A 23 -5.24 5.02 1.60
CA ASP A 23 -4.73 3.94 0.73
C ASP A 23 -4.34 2.67 1.51
N ILE A 24 -4.74 2.53 2.77
CA ILE A 24 -4.25 1.48 3.67
C ILE A 24 -4.52 0.05 3.14
N LEU A 25 -5.65 -0.16 2.46
CA LEU A 25 -5.99 -1.47 1.88
C LEU A 25 -5.10 -1.83 0.70
N PHE A 26 -4.81 -0.86 -0.18
CA PHE A 26 -3.88 -1.05 -1.28
C PHE A 26 -2.48 -1.37 -0.74
N MET A 27 -2.04 -0.60 0.25
CA MET A 27 -0.76 -0.82 0.92
C MET A 27 -0.66 -2.19 1.59
N HIS A 28 -1.75 -2.67 2.20
CA HIS A 28 -1.82 -4.01 2.77
C HIS A 28 -1.75 -5.10 1.69
N ALA A 29 -2.50 -4.94 0.60
CA ALA A 29 -2.49 -5.89 -0.52
C ALA A 29 -1.10 -6.01 -1.17
N MET A 30 -0.42 -4.89 -1.39
CA MET A 30 0.89 -4.87 -2.03
C MET A 30 2.03 -5.30 -1.09
N SER A 31 1.98 -4.96 0.19
CA SER A 31 3.05 -5.25 1.16
C SER A 31 2.85 -6.55 1.96
N GLY A 32 1.69 -7.19 1.84
CA GLY A 32 1.34 -8.40 2.57
C GLY A 32 0.88 -8.18 4.01
N CYS A 33 0.16 -9.17 4.55
CA CYS A 33 -0.51 -9.14 5.85
C CYS A 33 0.46 -9.24 7.03
N ASP A 34 1.28 -10.29 7.07
CA ASP A 34 2.19 -10.57 8.17
C ASP A 34 3.61 -10.82 7.67
N THR A 35 4.56 -10.31 8.45
CA THR A 35 6.01 -10.34 8.23
C THR A 35 6.55 -11.76 7.97
N ALA A 36 6.66 -12.17 6.70
CA ALA A 36 7.62 -13.16 6.17
C ALA A 36 7.39 -13.45 4.65
N SER A 37 7.23 -12.43 3.83
CA SER A 37 7.43 -12.53 2.37
C SER A 37 8.46 -11.46 2.02
N ALA A 38 9.77 -11.75 2.05
CA ALA A 38 10.52 -12.43 1.00
C ALA A 38 10.49 -11.75 -0.39
N LEU A 39 9.90 -10.57 -0.55
CA LEU A 39 10.28 -9.67 -1.65
C LEU A 39 11.56 -8.91 -1.25
N PHE A 40 12.66 -9.65 -1.12
CA PHE A 40 14.05 -9.17 -1.10
C PHE A 40 14.31 -7.80 -0.43
N ASN A 41 14.59 -7.78 0.88
CA ASN A 41 15.16 -6.62 1.60
C ASN A 41 14.36 -5.30 1.61
N TYR A 42 13.13 -5.24 1.11
CA TYR A 42 12.33 -4.00 1.14
C TYR A 42 11.39 -3.93 2.35
N VAL A 43 11.73 -3.02 3.28
CA VAL A 43 10.92 -2.70 4.46
C VAL A 43 9.59 -2.06 4.02
N LYS A 44 8.48 -2.29 4.73
CA LYS A 44 7.16 -1.62 4.49
C LYS A 44 7.28 -0.10 4.32
N LEU A 45 8.30 0.52 4.92
CA LEU A 45 8.66 1.93 4.72
C LEU A 45 8.92 2.30 3.25
N LYS A 46 9.52 1.41 2.45
CA LYS A 46 9.77 1.71 1.04
C LYS A 46 8.47 1.75 0.25
N PHE A 47 7.50 0.88 0.52
CA PHE A 47 6.17 0.99 -0.09
C PHE A 47 5.53 2.34 0.23
N VAL A 48 5.60 2.76 1.50
CA VAL A 48 5.08 4.07 1.95
C VAL A 48 5.79 5.21 1.22
N GLN A 49 7.11 5.16 1.12
CA GLN A 49 7.90 6.16 0.41
C GLN A 49 7.59 6.19 -1.09
N THR A 50 7.46 5.04 -1.73
CA THR A 50 7.08 4.93 -3.15
C THR A 50 5.76 5.65 -3.41
N LEU A 51 4.75 5.42 -2.57
CA LEU A 51 3.46 6.09 -2.69
C LEU A 51 3.58 7.60 -2.46
N LYS A 52 4.29 8.01 -1.40
CA LYS A 52 4.44 9.43 -1.05
C LYS A 52 5.23 10.24 -2.08
N ASN A 53 6.20 9.63 -2.75
CA ASN A 53 7.10 10.32 -3.65
C ASN A 53 6.60 10.36 -5.11
N ASN A 54 5.47 9.71 -5.41
CA ASN A 54 4.94 9.63 -6.75
C ASN A 54 3.43 9.90 -6.76
N ASN A 55 3.07 11.18 -6.97
CA ASN A 55 1.66 11.61 -7.05
C ASN A 55 0.89 10.94 -8.18
N ASP A 56 1.56 10.49 -9.25
CA ASP A 56 0.87 9.80 -10.33
C ASP A 56 0.39 8.42 -9.91
N LEU A 57 1.08 7.75 -8.96
CA LEU A 57 0.58 6.51 -8.36
C LEU A 57 -0.73 6.69 -7.60
N ILE A 58 -0.97 7.85 -6.99
CA ILE A 58 -2.23 8.10 -6.27
C ILE A 58 -3.42 7.97 -7.23
N LYS A 59 -3.32 8.57 -8.42
CA LYS A 59 -4.36 8.47 -9.46
C LYS A 59 -4.52 7.04 -9.97
N VAL A 60 -3.42 6.30 -10.08
CA VAL A 60 -3.44 4.89 -10.50
C VAL A 60 -4.11 4.02 -9.42
N ILE A 61 -3.91 4.32 -8.14
CA ILE A 61 -4.53 3.58 -7.03
C ILE A 61 -6.03 3.84 -6.93
N GLU A 62 -6.55 4.97 -7.41
CA GLU A 62 -8.00 5.20 -7.48
C GLU A 62 -8.71 4.12 -8.30
N ILE A 63 -8.05 3.56 -9.32
CA ILE A 63 -8.55 2.43 -10.11
C ILE A 63 -8.73 1.19 -9.22
N PHE A 64 -7.78 0.90 -8.33
CA PHE A 64 -7.86 -0.20 -7.37
C PHE A 64 -9.01 -0.04 -6.37
N LYS A 65 -9.38 1.19 -6.02
CA LYS A 65 -10.47 1.48 -5.09
C LYS A 65 -11.86 1.30 -5.72
N ASN A 66 -11.95 1.26 -7.04
CA ASN A 66 -13.22 1.09 -7.74
C ASN A 66 -13.66 -0.39 -7.68
N PRO A 67 -14.79 -0.73 -7.04
CA PRO A 67 -15.28 -2.10 -6.97
C PRO A 67 -15.71 -2.69 -8.31
N ASP A 68 -16.02 -1.84 -9.30
CA ASP A 68 -16.47 -2.26 -10.64
C ASP A 68 -15.30 -2.51 -11.61
N MET A 69 -14.06 -2.39 -11.12
CA MET A 69 -12.88 -2.55 -11.95
C MET A 69 -12.61 -4.00 -12.33
N THR A 70 -12.10 -4.23 -13.54
CA THR A 70 -11.72 -5.56 -14.02
C THR A 70 -10.43 -6.05 -13.35
N PRO A 71 -10.23 -7.38 -13.21
CA PRO A 71 -9.00 -7.94 -12.69
C PRO A 71 -7.75 -7.49 -13.46
N GLU A 72 -7.84 -7.30 -14.77
CA GLU A 72 -6.72 -6.90 -15.62
C GLU A 72 -6.24 -5.48 -15.28
N ALA A 73 -7.16 -4.55 -15.02
CA ALA A 73 -6.78 -3.21 -14.61
C ALA A 73 -6.21 -3.18 -13.17
N VAL A 74 -6.71 -4.03 -12.27
CA VAL A 74 -6.11 -4.20 -10.94
C VAL A 74 -4.67 -4.73 -11.05
N VAL A 75 -4.42 -5.69 -11.95
CA VAL A 75 -3.08 -6.19 -12.25
C VAL A 75 -2.19 -5.11 -12.85
N ASP A 76 -2.69 -4.28 -13.77
CA ASP A 76 -1.96 -3.13 -14.32
C ASP A 76 -1.53 -2.15 -13.22
N VAL A 77 -2.46 -1.77 -12.33
CA VAL A 77 -2.18 -0.90 -11.19
C VAL A 77 -1.07 -1.48 -10.30
N ALA A 78 -1.17 -2.77 -9.96
CA ALA A 78 -0.16 -3.46 -9.16
C ALA A 78 1.21 -3.47 -9.86
N ASN A 79 1.25 -3.75 -11.16
CA ASN A 79 2.49 -3.76 -11.94
C ASN A 79 3.14 -2.37 -12.00
N ARG A 80 2.36 -1.31 -12.24
CA ARG A 80 2.86 0.07 -12.26
C ARG A 80 3.42 0.48 -10.91
N PHE A 81 2.78 0.08 -9.82
CA PHE A 81 3.30 0.30 -8.48
C PHE A 81 4.63 -0.45 -8.26
N LEU A 82 4.74 -1.71 -8.70
CA LEU A 82 5.98 -2.48 -8.60
C LEU A 82 7.12 -1.83 -9.40
N VAL A 83 6.86 -1.37 -10.63
CA VAL A 83 7.83 -0.63 -11.45
C VAL A 83 8.38 0.59 -10.68
N ALA A 84 7.49 1.39 -10.08
CA ALA A 84 7.87 2.53 -9.25
C ALA A 84 8.63 2.09 -7.98
N LEU A 85 8.24 0.99 -7.34
CA LEU A 85 8.92 0.45 -6.16
C LEU A 85 10.38 0.08 -6.46
N TYR A 86 10.66 -0.41 -7.67
CA TYR A 86 12.02 -0.69 -8.14
C TYR A 86 12.77 0.54 -8.66
N GLY A 87 12.16 1.73 -8.64
CA GLY A 87 12.79 3.00 -8.98
C GLY A 87 12.69 3.41 -10.46
N TYR A 88 11.84 2.73 -11.24
CA TYR A 88 11.62 3.06 -12.64
C TYR A 88 10.42 4.02 -12.80
N PRO A 89 10.42 4.90 -13.81
CA PRO A 89 9.25 5.75 -14.10
C PRO A 89 8.08 4.89 -14.52
N ILE A 90 6.87 5.27 -14.08
CA ILE A 90 5.64 4.63 -14.56
C ILE A 90 5.29 5.19 -15.94
N THR A 91 4.98 4.31 -16.88
CA THR A 91 4.40 4.73 -18.16
C THR A 91 2.93 5.06 -17.94
N THR A 92 2.51 6.22 -18.44
CA THR A 92 1.10 6.66 -18.53
C THR A 92 0.44 6.15 -19.80
#